data_AF-A0A6A0RD53-F1
#
_entry.id   AF-A0A6A0RD53-F1
#
_cell.length_a   1.000
_cell.length_b   1.000
_cell.length_c   1.000
_cell.angle_alpha   90.00
_cell.angle_beta   90.00
_cell.angle_gamma   90.00
#
_symmetry.space_group_name_H-M   'P 1'
#
loop_
_entity.id
_entity.type
_entity.pdbx_description
1 polymer ?
#
loop_
_entity_poly.entity_id
_entity_poly.type
_entity_poly.pdbx_seq_one_letter_code
_entity_poly.pdbx_strand_id
1 'polypeptide(L)'
;MRRKAISGRRSVAMSDQPTHEQQRALCSVVARAIVEIRSLARDSGNRQIEDLADAIHNLPRDMFEQDAWNPELARGALRDYADRYSRSGYLSEFDRIMAG
;
A
#
# COMPACT_ATOMS: atom_id res chain seq x y z
N MET A 1 -13.32 -6.49 -45.15
CA MET A 1 -13.55 -6.37 -43.70
C MET A 1 -12.29 -5.78 -43.05
N ARG A 2 -12.29 -4.47 -42.73
CA ARG A 2 -11.11 -3.76 -42.19
C ARG A 2 -11.06 -3.95 -40.67
N ARG A 3 -10.01 -4.58 -40.14
CA ARG A 3 -9.73 -4.57 -38.69
C ARG A 3 -9.05 -3.25 -38.34
N LYS A 4 -9.77 -2.39 -37.62
CA LYS A 4 -9.24 -1.17 -37.01
C LYS A 4 -8.24 -1.60 -35.94
N ALA A 5 -6.98 -1.19 -36.08
CA ALA A 5 -5.99 -1.29 -35.03
C ALA A 5 -6.45 -0.43 -33.84
N ILE A 6 -6.58 -1.04 -32.66
CA ILE A 6 -6.77 -0.31 -31.41
C ILE A 6 -5.35 0.13 -30.97
N SER A 7 -4.91 1.25 -31.52
CA SER A 7 -3.78 2.02 -30.98
C SER A 7 -4.32 2.84 -29.82
N GLY A 8 -4.20 2.28 -28.62
CA GLY A 8 -4.46 2.96 -27.36
C GLY A 8 -3.23 2.83 -26.47
N ARG A 9 -2.07 3.28 -26.95
CA ARG A 9 -0.90 3.47 -26.09
C ARG A 9 -1.25 4.63 -25.15
N ARG A 10 -1.82 4.32 -23.97
CA ARG A 10 -1.99 5.30 -22.89
C ARG A 10 -0.63 5.94 -22.67
N SER A 11 -0.52 7.25 -22.86
CA SER A 11 0.64 7.99 -22.36
C SER A 11 0.58 7.87 -20.85
N VAL A 12 1.43 7.01 -20.28
CA VAL A 12 1.68 6.98 -18.85
C VAL A 12 2.27 8.34 -18.52
N ALA A 13 1.53 9.17 -17.80
CA ALA A 13 2.04 10.42 -17.31
C ALA A 13 3.27 10.11 -16.46
N MET A 14 4.42 10.68 -16.82
CA MET A 14 5.56 10.68 -15.94
C MET A 14 5.16 11.41 -14.65
N SER A 15 5.14 10.68 -13.52
CA SER A 15 5.19 11.15 -12.10
C SER A 15 3.98 10.87 -11.18
N ASP A 16 3.48 9.62 -11.11
CA ASP A 16 2.60 9.22 -9.98
C ASP A 16 3.35 8.53 -8.84
N GLN A 17 4.66 8.25 -8.99
CA GLN A 17 5.44 7.60 -7.95
C GLN A 17 5.59 8.51 -6.71
N PRO A 18 5.51 7.97 -5.48
CA PRO A 18 5.64 8.79 -4.28
C PRO A 18 6.97 9.53 -4.27
N THR A 19 6.95 10.76 -3.75
CA THR A 19 8.17 11.54 -3.54
C THR A 19 9.11 10.80 -2.59
N HIS A 20 10.39 11.16 -2.58
CA HIS A 20 11.34 10.55 -1.65
C HIS A 20 10.96 10.77 -0.17
N GLU A 21 10.29 11.88 0.15
CA GLU A 21 9.76 12.12 1.50
C GLU A 21 8.57 11.20 1.80
N GLN A 22 7.63 11.05 0.87
CA GLN A 22 6.52 10.12 0.97
C GLN A 22 7.01 8.67 1.12
N GLN A 23 7.99 8.25 0.31
CA GLN A 23 8.63 6.93 0.43
C GLN A 23 9.23 6.70 1.82
N ARG A 24 9.94 7.68 2.38
CA ARG A 24 10.49 7.58 3.75
C ARG A 24 9.39 7.46 4.80
N ALA A 25 8.29 8.19 4.63
CA ALA A 25 7.14 8.11 5.53
C ALA A 25 6.43 6.74 5.41
N LEU A 26 6.24 6.23 4.19
CA LEU A 26 5.69 4.89 3.93
C LEU A 26 6.61 3.78 4.50
N CYS A 27 7.93 3.93 4.44
CA CYS A 27 8.86 3.03 5.13
C CYS A 27 8.60 2.99 6.65
N SER A 28 8.25 4.12 7.26
CA SER A 28 7.91 4.17 8.70
C SER A 28 6.62 3.43 9.01
N VAL A 29 5.63 3.49 8.10
CA VAL A 29 4.39 2.69 8.17
C VAL A 29 4.71 1.19 8.14
N VAL A 30 5.53 0.75 7.19
CA VAL A 30 5.96 -0.66 7.08
C VAL A 30 6.70 -1.11 8.34
N ALA A 31 7.62 -0.30 8.85
CA ALA A 31 8.36 -0.62 10.07
C ALA A 31 7.43 -0.81 11.29
N ARG A 32 6.43 0.07 11.45
CA ARG A 32 5.39 -0.07 12.48
C ARG A 32 4.59 -1.37 12.32
N ALA A 33 4.16 -1.69 11.11
CA ALA A 33 3.40 -2.91 10.84
C ALA A 33 4.20 -4.17 11.21
N ILE A 34 5.50 -4.22 10.92
CA ILE A 34 6.37 -5.33 11.31
C ILE A 34 6.48 -5.47 12.83
N VAL A 35 6.58 -4.36 13.57
CA VAL A 35 6.60 -4.36 15.04
C VAL A 35 5.28 -4.86 15.62
N GLU A 36 4.14 -4.45 15.03
CA GLU A 36 2.82 -4.92 15.43
C GLU A 36 2.66 -6.41 15.15
N ILE A 37 3.03 -6.90 13.96
CA ILE A 37 3.07 -8.32 13.62
C ILE A 37 3.86 -9.12 14.67
N ARG A 38 5.06 -8.65 15.03
CA ARG A 38 5.89 -9.32 16.04
C ARG A 38 5.22 -9.35 17.42
N SER A 39 4.45 -8.31 17.74
CA SER A 39 3.74 -8.22 19.02
C SER A 39 2.54 -9.16 19.05
N LEU A 40 1.76 -9.19 17.97
CA LEU A 40 0.62 -10.09 17.78
C LEU A 40 1.04 -11.57 17.74
N ALA A 41 2.22 -11.87 17.19
CA ALA A 41 2.77 -13.23 17.11
C ALA A 41 3.09 -13.87 18.48
N ARG A 42 3.06 -13.10 19.57
CA ARG A 42 3.17 -13.65 20.93
C ARG A 42 1.93 -14.46 21.32
N ASP A 43 0.79 -14.16 20.71
CA ASP A 43 -0.47 -14.86 20.93
C ASP A 43 -0.73 -15.78 19.73
N SER A 44 -0.76 -17.10 19.97
CA SER A 44 -0.94 -18.09 18.91
C SER A 44 -2.29 -17.94 18.20
N GLY A 45 -2.29 -18.04 16.86
CA GLY A 45 -3.52 -18.08 16.06
C GLY A 45 -4.16 -16.73 15.76
N ASN A 46 -3.40 -15.64 15.89
CA ASN A 46 -3.92 -14.30 15.64
C ASN A 46 -4.05 -13.99 14.13
N ARG A 47 -5.26 -14.15 13.59
CA ARG A 47 -5.59 -13.81 12.19
C ARG A 47 -5.25 -12.38 11.78
N GLN A 48 -5.15 -11.47 12.74
CA GLN A 48 -4.72 -10.09 12.49
C GLN A 48 -3.30 -10.01 11.91
N ILE A 49 -2.44 -11.00 12.20
CA ILE A 49 -1.09 -11.07 11.61
C ILE A 49 -1.17 -11.25 10.10
N GLU A 50 -2.00 -12.18 9.65
CA GLU A 50 -2.21 -12.48 8.23
C GLU A 50 -2.82 -11.26 7.54
N ASP A 51 -3.90 -10.72 8.09
CA ASP A 51 -4.60 -9.56 7.53
C ASP A 51 -3.68 -8.32 7.47
N LEU A 52 -2.82 -8.09 8.47
CA LEU A 52 -1.86 -6.97 8.48
C LEU A 52 -0.73 -7.19 7.47
N ALA A 53 -0.21 -8.42 7.35
CA ALA A 53 0.81 -8.75 6.37
C ALA A 53 0.27 -8.55 4.94
N ASP A 54 -0.94 -9.01 4.67
CA ASP A 54 -1.62 -8.83 3.38
C ASP A 54 -1.81 -7.34 3.06
N ALA A 55 -2.15 -6.51 4.04
CA ALA A 55 -2.33 -5.09 3.83
C ALA A 55 -1.04 -4.33 3.46
N ILE A 56 0.13 -4.80 3.92
CA ILE A 56 1.40 -4.04 3.83
C ILE A 56 2.44 -4.65 2.88
N HIS A 57 2.33 -5.93 2.50
CA HIS A 57 3.42 -6.64 1.81
C HIS A 57 3.83 -6.06 0.45
N ASN A 58 2.90 -5.45 -0.29
CA ASN A 58 3.20 -4.86 -1.60
C ASN A 58 3.80 -3.46 -1.51
N LEU A 59 3.57 -2.75 -0.39
CA LEU A 59 3.96 -1.35 -0.24
C LEU A 59 5.47 -1.11 -0.49
N PRO A 60 6.39 -1.94 0.06
CA PRO A 60 7.82 -1.77 -0.18
C PRO A 60 8.20 -1.91 -1.65
N ARG A 61 7.61 -2.88 -2.36
CA ARG A 61 7.90 -3.11 -3.77
C ARG A 61 7.34 -1.98 -4.62
N ASP A 62 6.04 -1.72 -4.47
CA ASP A 62 5.28 -0.84 -5.36
C ASP A 62 5.77 0.61 -5.30
N MET A 63 6.29 1.08 -4.15
CA MET A 63 6.77 2.46 -4.02
C MET A 63 8.14 2.72 -4.68
N PHE A 64 8.92 1.69 -4.98
CA PHE A 64 10.25 1.81 -5.59
C PHE A 64 10.34 1.31 -7.03
N GLU A 65 9.48 0.37 -7.44
CA GLU A 65 9.46 -0.13 -8.82
C GLU A 65 8.75 0.84 -9.78
N GLN A 66 9.38 1.09 -10.93
CA GLN A 66 8.77 1.88 -12.00
C GLN A 66 7.52 1.17 -12.51
N ASP A 67 6.44 1.92 -12.74
CA ASP A 67 5.14 1.44 -13.21
C ASP A 67 4.37 0.49 -12.27
N ALA A 68 4.90 0.18 -11.08
CA ALA A 68 4.23 -0.67 -10.09
C ALA A 68 3.31 0.11 -9.14
N TRP A 69 3.60 1.41 -8.92
CA TRP A 69 2.90 2.20 -7.93
C TRP A 69 1.43 2.42 -8.30
N ASN A 70 0.54 1.97 -7.41
CA ASN A 70 -0.89 2.25 -7.49
C ASN A 70 -1.42 2.62 -6.09
N PRO A 71 -1.60 3.93 -5.80
CA PRO A 71 -1.98 4.39 -4.47
C PRO A 71 -3.39 3.92 -4.09
N GLU A 72 -4.29 3.72 -5.05
CA GLU A 72 -5.65 3.23 -4.80
C GLU A 72 -5.66 1.77 -4.36
N LEU A 73 -4.79 0.93 -4.94
CA LEU A 73 -4.64 -0.46 -4.49
C LEU A 73 -4.04 -0.53 -3.09
N ALA A 74 -2.98 0.23 -2.82
CA ALA A 74 -2.39 0.31 -1.49
C ALA A 74 -3.40 0.79 -0.44
N ARG A 75 -4.15 1.86 -0.77
CA ARG A 75 -5.20 2.40 0.08
C ARG A 75 -6.35 1.42 0.29
N GLY A 76 -6.74 0.67 -0.74
CA GLY A 76 -7.75 -0.38 -0.66
C GLY A 76 -7.36 -1.47 0.35
N ALA A 77 -6.13 -1.98 0.26
CA ALA A 77 -5.63 -3.00 1.18
C ALA A 77 -5.60 -2.51 2.64
N LEU A 78 -5.15 -1.26 2.86
CA LEU A 78 -5.15 -0.64 4.20
C LEU A 78 -6.57 -0.40 4.73
N ARG A 79 -7.52 -0.08 3.86
CA ARG A 79 -8.93 0.05 4.23
C ARG A 79 -9.52 -1.28 4.65
N ASP A 80 -9.31 -2.33 3.87
CA ASP A 80 -9.82 -3.67 4.20
C ASP A 80 -9.32 -4.15 5.57
N TYR A 81 -8.08 -3.80 5.92
CA TYR A 81 -7.54 -4.02 7.26
C TYR A 81 -8.18 -3.11 8.32
N ALA A 82 -8.30 -1.80 8.07
CA ALA A 82 -8.88 -0.85 9.00
C ALA A 82 -10.36 -1.14 9.33
N ASP A 83 -11.13 -1.64 8.36
CA ASP A 83 -12.54 -2.01 8.53
C ASP A 83 -12.70 -3.20 9.50
N ARG A 84 -11.71 -4.11 9.55
CA ARG A 84 -11.67 -5.24 10.49
C ARG A 84 -11.07 -4.85 11.85
N TYR A 85 -10.10 -3.94 11.84
CA TYR A 85 -9.28 -3.57 12.99
C TYR A 85 -9.24 -2.04 13.15
N SER A 86 -10.35 -1.49 13.62
CA SER A 86 -10.63 -0.04 13.71
C SER A 86 -9.63 0.79 14.53
N ARG A 87 -8.66 0.16 15.22
CA ARG A 87 -7.64 0.83 16.04
C ARG A 87 -6.27 0.99 15.36
N SER A 88 -6.07 0.51 14.13
CA SER A 88 -4.73 0.38 13.56
C SER A 88 -4.09 1.68 13.03
N GLY A 89 -4.88 2.69 12.68
CA GLY A 89 -4.40 4.01 12.25
C GLY A 89 -3.65 4.05 10.91
N TYR A 90 -3.33 2.90 10.29
CA TYR A 90 -2.50 2.83 9.08
C TYR A 90 -3.15 3.52 7.87
N LEU A 91 -4.46 3.36 7.67
CA LEU A 91 -5.17 4.03 6.57
C LEU A 91 -5.09 5.55 6.69
N SER A 92 -5.36 6.09 7.88
CA SER A 92 -5.29 7.55 8.12
C SER A 92 -3.87 8.10 8.00
N GLU A 93 -2.88 7.31 8.41
CA GLU A 93 -1.47 7.67 8.24
C GLU A 93 -1.07 7.69 6.76
N PHE A 94 -1.50 6.70 5.98
CA PHE A 94 -1.31 6.67 4.54
C PHE A 94 -1.96 7.87 3.85
N ASP A 95 -3.24 8.14 4.14
CA ASP A 95 -3.98 9.27 3.55
C ASP A 95 -3.29 10.60 3.83
N ARG A 96 -2.75 10.78 5.04
CA ARG A 96 -1.96 11.96 5.42
C ARG A 96 -0.66 12.07 4.63
N ILE A 97 0.06 10.96 4.42
CA ILE A 97 1.31 10.94 3.66
C ILE A 97 1.06 11.32 2.20
N MET A 98 -0.01 10.79 1.60
CA MET A 98 -0.31 11.02 0.18
C MET A 98 -0.95 12.39 -0.10
N ALA A 99 -1.49 13.06 0.91
CA ALA A 99 -2.06 14.41 0.79
C ALA A 99 -1.02 15.54 0.90
N GLY A 100 0.18 15.25 1.41
CA GLY A 100 1.30 16.19 1.51
C GLY A 100 2.24 16.09 0.33
#